data_AF-A0A1C6UYA3-F1
#
_entry.id   AF-A0A1C6UYA3-F1
#
_cell.length_a   1.000
_cell.length_b   1.000
_cell.length_c   1.000
_cell.angle_alpha   90.00
_cell.angle_beta   90.00
_cell.angle_gamma   90.00
#
_symmetry.space_group_name_H-M   'P 1'
#
loop_
_entity.id
_entity.type
_entity.pdbx_description
1 polymer ?
#
loop_
_entity_poly.entity_id
_entity_poly.type
_entity_poly.pdbx_seq_one_letter_code
_entity_poly.pdbx_strand_id
1 'polypeptide(L)'
;MSEPLEERAKNAVRDVHRAATRHRDDSLHRAAVEISHMARELGHDPGPIADWRPCPVCGADPGAHCIQVPGHDMVDGMHPERTRE
;
A
#
# COMPACT_ATOMS: atom_id res chain seq x y z
N MET A 1 20.10 6.51 -19.49
CA MET A 1 20.74 6.03 -18.25
C MET A 1 19.81 5.00 -17.66
N SER A 2 20.26 3.76 -17.51
CA SER A 2 19.45 2.69 -16.92
C SER A 2 19.06 3.08 -15.50
N GLU A 3 17.79 2.91 -15.13
CA GLU A 3 17.36 3.07 -13.74
C GLU A 3 18.21 2.16 -12.84
N PRO A 4 18.65 2.63 -11.67
CA PRO A 4 19.32 1.79 -10.69
C PRO A 4 18.46 0.57 -10.38
N LEU A 5 19.07 -0.63 -10.31
CA LEU A 5 18.38 -1.89 -10.05
C LEU A 5 17.47 -1.80 -8.81
N GLU A 6 17.89 -1.05 -7.81
CA GLU A 6 17.15 -0.82 -6.57
C GLU A 6 15.83 -0.06 -6.81
N GLU A 7 15.84 1.01 -7.61
CA GLU A 7 14.61 1.76 -7.94
C GLU A 7 13.65 0.91 -8.76
N ARG A 8 14.19 0.10 -9.68
CA ARG A 8 13.37 -0.86 -10.45
C ARG A 8 12.76 -1.94 -9.55
N ALA A 9 13.49 -2.41 -8.54
CA ALA A 9 12.98 -3.38 -7.56
C ALA A 9 11.88 -2.76 -6.69
N LYS A 10 12.08 -1.54 -6.20
CA LYS A 10 11.04 -0.78 -5.49
C LYS A 10 9.80 -0.68 -6.36
N ASN A 11 9.93 -0.17 -7.59
CA ASN A 11 8.86 -0.04 -8.58
C ASN A 11 8.09 -1.34 -8.83
N ALA A 12 8.77 -2.49 -8.89
CA ALA A 12 8.09 -3.77 -9.01
C ALA A 12 7.22 -4.11 -7.79
N VAL A 13 7.71 -3.88 -6.57
CA VAL A 13 6.94 -4.11 -5.33
C VAL A 13 5.72 -3.17 -5.26
N ARG A 14 5.87 -1.92 -5.71
CA ARG A 14 4.75 -0.96 -5.88
C ARG A 14 3.61 -1.55 -6.69
N ASP A 15 3.97 -2.09 -7.86
CA ASP A 15 3.01 -2.59 -8.83
C ASP A 15 2.26 -3.82 -8.30
N VAL A 16 2.94 -4.68 -7.54
CA VAL A 16 2.29 -5.82 -6.86
C VAL A 16 1.29 -5.34 -5.83
N HIS A 17 1.64 -4.39 -4.96
CA HIS A 17 0.69 -3.83 -3.99
C HIS A 17 -0.53 -3.21 -4.67
N ARG A 18 -0.32 -2.49 -5.77
CA ARG A 18 -1.39 -1.88 -6.56
C ARG A 18 -2.29 -2.92 -7.21
N ALA A 19 -1.72 -3.99 -7.77
CA ALA A 19 -2.48 -5.08 -8.37
C ALA A 19 -3.30 -5.85 -7.31
N ALA A 20 -2.69 -6.21 -6.19
CA ALA A 20 -3.36 -6.86 -5.06
C ALA A 20 -4.58 -6.06 -4.60
N THR A 21 -4.39 -4.76 -4.44
CA THR A 21 -5.44 -3.78 -4.13
C THR A 21 -6.56 -3.77 -5.16
N ARG A 22 -6.22 -3.57 -6.44
CA ARG A 22 -7.18 -3.47 -7.55
C ARG A 22 -8.05 -4.72 -7.65
N HIS A 23 -7.45 -5.88 -7.42
CA HIS A 23 -8.11 -7.18 -7.52
C HIS A 23 -8.70 -7.67 -6.19
N ARG A 24 -8.54 -6.91 -5.09
CA ARG A 24 -8.93 -7.32 -3.73
C ARG A 24 -8.39 -8.70 -3.36
N ASP A 25 -7.14 -8.96 -3.75
CA ASP A 25 -6.46 -10.22 -3.49
C ASP A 25 -5.63 -10.10 -2.20
N ASP A 26 -6.24 -10.54 -1.10
CA ASP A 26 -5.63 -10.53 0.23
C ASP A 26 -4.39 -11.43 0.34
N SER A 27 -4.29 -12.46 -0.51
CA SER A 27 -3.14 -13.36 -0.53
C SER A 27 -1.93 -12.69 -1.19
N LEU A 28 -2.16 -12.02 -2.31
CA LEU A 28 -1.15 -11.23 -3.01
C LEU A 28 -0.72 -10.02 -2.18
N HIS A 29 -1.67 -9.42 -1.43
CA HIS A 29 -1.36 -8.32 -0.53
C HIS A 29 -0.40 -8.74 0.58
N ARG A 30 -0.69 -9.86 1.25
CA ARG A 30 0.20 -10.41 2.30
C ARG A 30 1.57 -10.73 1.74
N ALA A 31 1.65 -11.35 0.57
CA ALA A 31 2.94 -11.64 -0.07
C ALA A 31 3.75 -10.36 -0.35
N ALA A 32 3.10 -9.28 -0.80
CA ALA A 32 3.77 -8.00 -1.06
C ALA A 32 4.30 -7.32 0.22
N VAL A 33 3.56 -7.42 1.33
CA VAL A 33 4.01 -6.95 2.65
C VAL A 33 5.24 -7.72 3.11
N GLU A 34 5.22 -9.05 3.02
CA GLU A 34 6.35 -9.91 3.39
C GLU A 34 7.60 -9.58 2.55
N ILE A 35 7.45 -9.35 1.24
CA ILE A 35 8.55 -8.91 0.38
C ILE A 35 9.16 -7.58 0.88
N SER A 36 8.30 -6.62 1.24
CA SER A 36 8.74 -5.33 1.76
C SER A 36 9.46 -5.46 3.11
N HIS A 37 8.99 -6.34 4.00
CA HIS A 37 9.65 -6.63 5.27
C HIS A 37 11.03 -7.27 5.07
N MET A 38 11.12 -8.31 4.24
CA MET A 38 12.40 -8.95 3.92
C MET A 38 13.39 -7.98 3.28
N ALA A 39 12.94 -7.11 2.37
CA ALA A 39 13.79 -6.08 1.79
C ALA A 39 14.37 -5.14 2.86
N ARG A 40 13.57 -4.76 3.86
CA ARG A 40 14.01 -3.95 5.00
C ARG A 40 15.03 -4.67 5.88
N GLU A 41 14.80 -5.95 6.17
CA GLU A 41 15.76 -6.78 6.93
C GLU A 41 17.11 -6.93 6.20
N LEU A 42 17.09 -6.90 4.86
CA LEU A 42 18.29 -6.89 4.02
C LEU A 42 18.96 -5.51 3.90
N GLY A 43 18.41 -4.48 4.55
CA GLY A 43 18.97 -3.12 4.56
C GLY A 43 18.54 -2.25 3.37
N HIS A 44 17.51 -2.66 2.61
CA HIS A 44 16.91 -1.85 1.56
C HIS A 44 15.73 -1.03 2.09
N ASP A 45 15.48 0.14 1.49
CA ASP A 45 14.29 0.94 1.80
C ASP A 45 13.17 0.71 0.77
N PRO A 46 12.15 -0.11 1.06
CA PRO A 46 11.02 -0.33 0.16
C PRO A 46 10.04 0.87 0.09
N GLY A 47 10.20 1.88 0.94
CA GLY A 47 9.25 2.98 1.12
C GLY A 47 8.10 2.67 2.10
N PRO A 48 7.20 3.65 2.34
CA PRO A 48 6.18 3.54 3.40
C PRO A 48 4.90 2.83 2.94
N ILE A 49 4.61 1.61 3.43
CA ILE A 49 3.45 0.75 3.06
C ILE A 49 2.06 1.46 3.18
N ALA A 50 1.96 2.53 3.95
CA ALA A 50 0.77 3.38 4.03
C ALA A 50 0.40 4.07 2.69
N ASP A 51 1.37 4.38 1.84
CA ASP A 51 1.18 5.02 0.53
C ASP A 51 0.68 4.07 -0.57
N TRP A 52 0.35 2.83 -0.22
CA TRP A 52 0.05 1.75 -1.15
C TRP A 52 -1.28 1.07 -0.88
N ARG A 53 -1.91 1.38 0.26
CA ARG A 53 -3.15 0.72 0.69
C ARG A 53 -4.38 1.55 0.30
N PRO A 54 -5.35 0.91 -0.40
CA PRO A 54 -6.67 1.49 -0.58
C PRO A 54 -7.35 1.51 0.79
N CYS A 55 -8.31 2.40 0.98
CA CYS A 55 -9.08 2.38 2.21
C CYS A 55 -9.91 1.07 2.31
N PRO A 56 -9.82 0.29 3.39
CA PRO A 56 -10.60 -0.94 3.54
C PRO A 56 -12.10 -0.68 3.70
N VAL A 57 -12.48 0.52 4.15
CA VAL A 57 -13.88 0.91 4.35
C VAL A 57 -14.55 1.31 3.03
N CYS A 58 -13.89 2.15 2.24
CA CYS A 58 -14.52 2.78 1.08
C CYS A 58 -13.81 2.52 -0.26
N GLY A 59 -12.70 1.80 -0.25
CA GLY A 59 -11.91 1.48 -1.45
C GLY A 59 -11.15 2.67 -2.05
N ALA A 60 -11.05 3.80 -1.36
CA ALA A 60 -10.33 4.98 -1.86
C ALA A 60 -8.85 4.66 -2.12
N ASP A 61 -8.36 5.03 -3.30
CA ASP A 61 -7.00 4.73 -3.74
C ASP A 61 -5.91 5.33 -2.83
N PRO A 62 -4.70 4.74 -2.81
CA PRO A 62 -3.54 5.30 -2.13
C PRO A 62 -3.28 6.77 -2.51
N GLY A 63 -3.14 7.66 -1.51
CA GLY A 63 -3.01 9.11 -1.72
C GLY A 63 -4.31 9.89 -1.99
N ALA A 64 -5.45 9.22 -2.25
CA ALA A 64 -6.75 9.88 -2.38
C ALA A 64 -7.46 10.03 -1.04
N HIS A 65 -8.30 11.06 -0.89
CA HIS A 65 -9.21 11.17 0.26
C HIS A 65 -10.25 10.06 0.25
N CYS A 66 -10.70 9.65 1.44
CA CYS A 66 -11.80 8.71 1.59
C CYS A 66 -13.14 9.37 1.27
N ILE A 67 -14.14 8.56 0.94
CA ILE A 67 -15.54 9.02 0.84
C ILE A 67 -16.26 8.70 2.14
N GLN A 68 -17.23 9.53 2.54
CA GLN A 68 -18.02 9.27 3.74
C GLN A 68 -18.81 7.96 3.58
N VAL A 69 -18.64 7.03 4.52
CA VAL A 69 -19.41 5.78 4.60
C VAL A 69 -20.18 5.77 5.93
N PRO A 70 -21.49 5.48 5.95
CA PRO A 70 -22.25 5.43 7.20
C PRO A 70 -21.61 4.47 8.23
N GLY A 71 -21.43 4.95 9.45
CA GLY A 71 -20.81 4.17 10.53
C GLY A 71 -19.28 4.20 10.57
N HIS A 72 -18.63 4.90 9.63
CA HIS A 72 -17.18 5.08 9.63
C HIS A 72 -16.84 6.57 9.50
N ASP A 73 -16.37 7.15 10.60
CA ASP A 73 -15.95 8.55 10.62
C ASP A 73 -14.56 8.72 10.00
N MET A 74 -14.38 9.81 9.25
CA MET A 74 -13.09 10.20 8.70
C MET A 74 -12.37 11.18 9.64
N VAL A 75 -11.05 11.02 9.76
CA VAL A 75 -10.14 11.95 10.42
C VAL A 75 -9.18 12.48 9.36
N ASP A 76 -9.09 13.81 9.23
CA ASP A 76 -8.26 14.48 8.23
C ASP A 76 -8.48 13.96 6.79
N GLY A 77 -9.75 13.67 6.44
CA GLY A 77 -10.13 13.17 5.12
C GLY A 77 -9.80 11.70 4.86
N MET A 78 -9.44 10.92 5.88
CA MET A 78 -9.14 9.49 5.79
C MET A 78 -9.86 8.66 6.86
N HIS A 79 -10.30 7.45 6.51
CA HIS A 79 -10.76 6.49 7.52
C HIS A 79 -9.58 6.00 8.37
N PRO A 80 -9.66 6.01 9.72
CA PRO A 80 -8.59 5.52 10.60
C PRO A 80 -8.15 4.08 10.32
N GLU A 81 -9.05 3.25 9.81
CA GLU A 81 -8.80 1.85 9.43
C GLU A 81 -7.81 1.71 8.28
N ARG A 82 -7.56 2.79 7.52
CA ARG A 82 -6.55 2.84 6.47
C ARG A 82 -5.13 2.98 7.01
N THR A 83 -4.98 3.62 8.18
CA THR A 83 -3.67 3.94 8.78
C THR A 83 -3.36 3.08 10.00
N ARG A 84 -4.33 2.27 10.48
CA ARG A 84 -4.09 1.27 11.52
C ARG A 84 -3.18 0.17 10.98
N GLU A 85 -2.06 -0.01 11.67
CA GLU A 85 -1.10 -1.10 11.47
C GLU A 85 -1.64 -2.44 11.97
#